data_AF-A0A1V4T1C4-F1
#
_entry.id   AF-A0A1V4T1C4-F1
#
_cell.length_a   1.000
_cell.length_b   1.000
_cell.length_c   1.000
_cell.angle_alpha   90.00
_cell.angle_beta   90.00
_cell.angle_gamma   90.00
#
_symmetry.space_group_name_H-M   'P 1'
#
loop_
_entity.id
_entity.type
_entity.pdbx_description
1 polymer ?
#
loop_
_entity_poly.entity_id
_entity_poly.type
_entity_poly.pdbx_seq_one_letter_code
_entity_poly.pdbx_strand_id
1 'polypeptide(L)'
;SRGKSDPTDAENAARAVLSGRATAIPKKQSGAAEAMRAVSVARRSAVKAKTQAINQLRGLLVSAPQEIRDRLLKTKTAECVEGCARLRSLGKTPILQTLTATLRILAKRWLALAEELRELDSMLEN
;
A
#
# COMPACT_ATOMS: atom_id res chain seq x y z
N SER A 1 3.66 -3.26 -30.97
CA SER A 1 2.71 -2.14 -31.21
C SER A 1 1.34 -2.58 -30.71
N ARG A 2 0.81 -2.01 -29.61
CA ARG A 2 -0.12 -0.86 -29.58
C ARG A 2 -1.33 -1.10 -30.49
N GLY A 3 -2.46 -1.52 -29.93
CA GLY A 3 -3.63 -0.66 -29.61
C GLY A 3 -4.84 -1.22 -30.37
N LYS A 4 -6.11 -1.05 -30.01
CA LYS A 4 -6.78 -0.04 -29.19
C LYS A 4 -8.28 -0.40 -29.25
N SER A 5 -8.92 -0.49 -28.08
CA SER A 5 -10.30 -0.07 -27.80
C SER A 5 -11.47 -0.66 -28.60
N ASP A 6 -12.30 -1.43 -27.89
CA ASP A 6 -13.76 -1.35 -28.02
C ASP A 6 -14.31 -0.53 -26.82
N PRO A 7 -14.59 0.78 -26.99
CA PRO A 7 -15.25 1.61 -25.98
C PRO A 7 -16.78 1.58 -26.11
N THR A 8 -17.32 0.87 -27.11
CA THR A 8 -18.69 1.07 -27.58
C THR A 8 -19.74 0.40 -26.69
N ASP A 9 -19.39 -0.62 -25.91
CA ASP A 9 -20.37 -1.39 -25.14
C ASP A 9 -20.69 -0.75 -23.76
N ALA A 10 -19.75 0.02 -23.20
CA ALA A 10 -19.94 0.71 -21.93
C ALA A 10 -20.84 1.95 -22.05
N GLU A 11 -20.82 2.62 -23.20
CA GLU A 11 -21.58 3.86 -23.44
C GLU A 11 -23.07 3.58 -23.68
N ASN A 12 -23.40 2.43 -24.32
CA ASN A 12 -24.78 1.97 -24.47
C ASN A 12 -25.39 1.51 -23.14
N ALA A 13 -24.60 0.82 -22.29
CA ALA A 13 -25.05 0.41 -20.96
C ALA A 13 -25.36 1.63 -20.06
N ALA A 14 -24.56 2.70 -20.13
CA ALA A 14 -24.80 3.94 -19.38
C ALA A 14 -26.06 4.69 -19.87
N ARG A 15 -26.34 4.66 -21.17
CA ARG A 15 -27.49 5.35 -21.77
C ARG A 15 -28.83 4.65 -21.48
N ALA A 16 -28.82 3.33 -21.27
CA ALA A 16 -30.00 2.55 -20.86
C ALA A 16 -30.44 2.82 -19.40
N VAL A 17 -29.50 3.16 -18.51
CA VAL A 17 -29.79 3.48 -17.09
C VAL A 17 -30.46 4.84 -16.94
N LEU A 18 -30.21 5.78 -17.86
CA LEU A 18 -30.74 7.14 -17.81
C LEU A 18 -32.18 7.31 -18.34
N SER A 19 -32.80 6.28 -18.92
CA SER A 19 -34.15 6.39 -19.50
C SER A 19 -35.30 5.95 -18.58
N GLY A 20 -35.05 5.75 -17.28
CA GLY A 20 -36.11 5.62 -16.26
C GLY A 20 -37.10 4.46 -16.43
N ARG A 21 -36.74 3.39 -17.15
CA ARG A 21 -37.62 2.24 -17.43
C ARG A 21 -37.08 0.89 -16.93
N ALA A 22 -36.17 0.90 -15.97
CA ALA A 22 -35.83 -0.29 -15.20
C ALA A 22 -36.38 -0.12 -13.79
N THR A 23 -37.59 -0.61 -13.56
CA THR A 23 -38.13 -0.94 -12.23
C THR A 23 -37.41 -2.17 -11.66
N ALA A 24 -36.08 -2.21 -11.75
CA ALA A 24 -35.27 -3.20 -11.08
C ALA A 24 -35.00 -2.68 -9.67
N ILE A 25 -35.68 -3.26 -8.70
CA ILE A 25 -35.41 -3.00 -7.28
C ILE A 25 -33.91 -3.20 -7.06
N PRO A 26 -33.13 -2.20 -6.60
CA PRO A 26 -31.71 -2.41 -6.30
C PRO A 26 -31.66 -3.20 -4.99
N LYS A 27 -31.87 -4.52 -5.09
CA LYS A 27 -32.12 -5.39 -3.93
C LYS A 27 -30.82 -6.09 -3.55
N LYS A 28 -30.19 -5.62 -2.47
CA LYS A 28 -29.08 -6.23 -1.69
C LYS A 28 -27.73 -6.46 -2.40
N GLN A 29 -27.70 -6.81 -3.68
CA GLN A 29 -26.45 -7.14 -4.39
C GLN A 29 -25.57 -5.91 -4.69
N SER A 30 -26.16 -4.73 -4.91
CA SER A 30 -25.39 -3.48 -5.08
C SER A 30 -24.60 -3.14 -3.83
N GLY A 31 -25.20 -3.27 -2.65
CA GLY A 31 -24.55 -2.93 -1.38
C GLY A 31 -23.35 -3.82 -1.05
N ALA A 32 -23.47 -5.13 -1.24
CA ALA A 32 -22.36 -6.06 -1.04
C ALA A 32 -21.23 -5.83 -2.07
N ALA A 33 -21.58 -5.64 -3.34
CA ALA A 33 -20.59 -5.35 -4.39
C ALA A 33 -19.91 -3.98 -4.19
N GLU A 34 -20.64 -2.98 -3.70
CA GLU A 34 -20.11 -1.66 -3.35
C GLU A 34 -19.18 -1.72 -2.14
N ALA A 35 -19.54 -2.48 -1.11
CA ALA A 35 -18.69 -2.71 0.06
C ALA A 35 -17.37 -3.39 -0.34
N MET A 36 -17.43 -4.48 -1.11
CA MET A 36 -16.22 -5.15 -1.63
C MET A 36 -15.36 -4.22 -2.50
N ARG A 37 -15.99 -3.37 -3.34
CA ARG A 37 -15.27 -2.36 -4.12
C ARG A 37 -14.55 -1.35 -3.22
N ALA A 38 -15.20 -0.88 -2.16
CA ALA A 38 -14.61 0.07 -1.22
C ALA A 38 -13.37 -0.54 -0.52
N VAL A 39 -13.49 -1.76 0.02
CA VAL A 39 -12.38 -2.49 0.65
C VAL A 39 -11.24 -2.72 -0.34
N SER A 40 -11.58 -3.12 -1.58
CA SER A 40 -10.59 -3.35 -2.64
C SER A 40 -9.83 -2.07 -3.03
N VAL A 41 -10.47 -0.90 -3.00
CA VAL A 41 -9.81 0.39 -3.23
C VAL A 41 -8.79 0.68 -2.14
N ALA A 42 -9.19 0.57 -0.86
CA ALA A 42 -8.29 0.76 0.28
C ALA A 42 -7.10 -0.19 0.23
N ARG A 43 -7.36 -1.49 -0.02
CA ARG A 43 -6.33 -2.52 -0.11
C ARG A 43 -5.28 -2.21 -1.17
N ARG A 44 -5.70 -1.82 -2.38
CA ARG A 44 -4.76 -1.44 -3.46
C ARG A 44 -3.92 -0.23 -3.07
N SER A 45 -4.49 0.73 -2.34
CA SER A 45 -3.74 1.87 -1.82
C SER A 45 -2.68 1.42 -0.80
N ALA A 46 -3.08 0.61 0.19
CA ALA A 46 -2.19 0.11 1.23
C ALA A 46 -1.04 -0.73 0.66
N VAL A 47 -1.28 -1.60 -0.33
CA VAL A 47 -0.21 -2.34 -1.03
C VAL A 47 0.82 -1.40 -1.65
N LYS A 48 0.37 -0.36 -2.36
CA LYS A 48 1.27 0.62 -3.01
C LYS A 48 2.07 1.41 -1.96
N ALA A 49 1.41 1.92 -0.93
CA ALA A 49 2.06 2.66 0.14
C ALA A 49 3.09 1.80 0.90
N LYS A 50 2.77 0.51 1.17
CA LYS A 50 3.67 -0.43 1.85
C LYS A 50 4.92 -0.70 1.01
N THR A 51 4.72 -0.89 -0.29
CA THR A 51 5.82 -1.06 -1.26
C THR A 51 6.71 0.18 -1.33
N GLN A 52 6.10 1.37 -1.37
CA GLN A 52 6.85 2.63 -1.36
C GLN A 52 7.67 2.79 -0.08
N ALA A 53 7.09 2.48 1.08
CA ALA A 53 7.78 2.60 2.37
C ALA A 53 9.04 1.72 2.44
N ILE A 54 8.97 0.46 2.00
CA ILE A 54 10.16 -0.42 1.99
C ILE A 54 11.20 0.03 0.96
N ASN A 55 10.78 0.52 -0.21
CA ASN A 55 11.71 1.00 -1.23
C ASN A 55 12.45 2.26 -0.77
N GLN A 56 11.74 3.20 -0.13
CA GLN A 56 12.37 4.39 0.47
C GLN A 56 13.36 4.01 1.59
N LEU A 57 12.96 3.09 2.47
CA LEU A 57 13.82 2.60 3.55
C LEU A 57 15.09 1.95 2.99
N ARG A 58 14.97 1.05 2.01
CA ARG A 58 16.13 0.39 1.37
C ARG A 58 16.98 1.39 0.59
N GLY A 59 16.38 2.34 -0.11
CA GLY A 59 17.10 3.39 -0.82
C GLY A 59 18.01 4.21 0.09
N LEU A 60 17.54 4.57 1.29
CA LEU A 60 18.38 5.24 2.29
C LEU A 60 19.52 4.35 2.80
N LEU A 61 19.28 3.05 2.99
CA LEU A 61 20.31 2.11 3.47
C LEU A 61 21.39 1.82 2.42
N VAL A 62 21.03 1.77 1.14
CA VAL A 62 22.00 1.57 0.05
C VAL A 62 23.03 2.70 -0.01
N SER A 63 22.63 3.94 0.31
CA SER A 63 23.56 5.08 0.35
C SER A 63 24.16 5.35 1.74
N ALA A 64 23.79 4.58 2.76
CA ALA A 64 24.32 4.74 4.11
C ALA A 64 25.78 4.26 4.23
N PRO A 65 26.54 4.72 5.23
CA PRO A 65 27.84 4.16 5.61
C PRO A 65 27.81 2.62 5.70
N GLN A 66 28.90 1.98 5.31
CA GLN A 66 28.99 0.52 5.18
C GLN A 66 28.54 -0.22 6.45
N GLU A 67 29.02 0.20 7.61
CA GLU A 67 28.66 -0.38 8.92
C GLU A 67 27.15 -0.36 9.19
N ILE A 68 26.45 0.69 8.75
CA ILE A 68 25.00 0.85 8.91
C ILE A 68 24.28 -0.04 7.91
N ARG A 69 24.77 -0.08 6.66
CA ARG A 69 24.22 -0.92 5.60
C ARG A 69 24.31 -2.39 5.98
N ASP A 70 25.47 -2.88 6.39
CA ASP A 70 25.70 -4.28 6.75
C ASP A 70 24.82 -4.70 7.94
N ARG A 71 24.63 -3.77 8.89
CA ARG A 71 23.78 -4.01 10.05
C ARG A 71 22.29 -4.09 9.70
N LEU A 72 21.77 -3.20 8.86
CA LEU A 72 20.33 -3.00 8.70
C LEU A 72 19.77 -3.48 7.36
N LEU A 73 20.54 -3.47 6.28
CA LEU A 73 20.07 -3.90 4.96
C LEU A 73 20.05 -5.43 4.91
N LYS A 74 18.85 -6.00 5.05
CA LYS A 74 18.62 -7.46 5.00
C LYS A 74 17.83 -7.87 3.76
N THR A 75 18.12 -9.07 3.26
CA THR A 75 17.40 -9.70 2.15
C THR A 75 15.92 -9.84 2.48
N LYS A 76 15.60 -10.34 3.69
CA LYS A 76 14.22 -10.41 4.16
C LYS A 76 13.73 -9.02 4.55
N THR A 77 12.60 -8.63 3.96
CA THR A 77 11.96 -7.33 4.23
C THR A 77 11.60 -7.17 5.70
N ALA A 78 11.04 -8.21 6.33
CA ALA A 78 10.64 -8.17 7.74
C ALA A 78 11.83 -7.87 8.67
N GLU A 79 12.96 -8.57 8.50
CA GLU A 79 14.18 -8.36 9.30
C GLU A 79 14.73 -6.93 9.14
N CYS A 80 14.73 -6.41 7.90
CA CYS A 80 15.17 -5.05 7.60
C CYS A 80 14.27 -4.00 8.29
N VAL A 81 12.95 -4.12 8.11
CA VAL A 81 11.95 -3.21 8.70
C VAL A 81 12.03 -3.24 10.23
N GLU A 82 12.04 -4.43 10.82
CA GLU A 82 12.12 -4.60 12.25
C GLU A 82 13.39 -4.02 12.86
N GLY A 83 14.55 -4.24 12.23
CA GLY A 83 15.82 -3.66 12.64
C GLY A 83 15.77 -2.13 12.64
N CYS A 84 15.19 -1.52 11.60
CA CYS A 84 14.99 -0.08 11.52
C CYS A 84 13.95 0.45 12.52
N ALA A 85 12.86 -0.29 12.79
CA ALA A 85 11.83 0.12 13.74
C ALA A 85 12.34 0.16 15.19
N ARG A 86 13.23 -0.78 15.55
CA ARG A 86 13.84 -0.89 16.90
C ARG A 86 15.10 -0.05 17.08
N LEU A 87 15.52 0.65 16.03
CA LEU A 87 16.72 1.46 16.04
C LEU A 87 16.64 2.51 17.15
N ARG A 88 17.64 2.60 18.02
CA ARG A 88 17.73 3.65 19.06
C ARG A 88 18.55 4.85 18.57
N SER A 89 19.75 4.58 18.08
CA SER A 89 20.66 5.58 17.51
C SER A 89 21.62 4.92 16.50
N LEU A 90 22.01 5.68 15.47
CA LEU A 90 23.12 5.38 14.57
C LEU A 90 24.38 6.18 14.90
N GLY A 91 24.29 7.18 15.78
CA GLY A 91 25.37 8.09 16.13
C GLY A 91 24.86 9.43 16.63
N LYS A 92 25.80 10.33 16.95
CA LYS A 92 25.49 11.65 17.53
C LYS A 92 25.50 12.81 16.53
N THR A 93 25.97 12.58 15.31
CA THR A 93 25.99 13.63 14.29
C THR A 93 24.55 13.93 13.80
N PRO A 94 24.25 15.17 13.39
CA PRO A 94 22.91 15.53 12.90
C PRO A 94 22.43 14.62 11.77
N ILE A 95 23.32 14.25 10.84
CA ILE A 95 22.99 13.35 9.73
C ILE A 95 22.58 11.95 10.21
N LEU A 96 23.27 11.40 11.21
CA LEU A 96 22.96 10.06 11.76
C LEU A 96 21.69 10.08 12.61
N GLN A 97 21.42 11.18 13.32
CA GLN A 97 20.19 11.37 14.06
C GLN A 97 18.98 11.46 13.12
N THR A 98 19.08 12.26 12.05
CA THR A 98 18.05 12.36 11.00
C THR A 98 17.82 11.00 10.34
N LEU A 99 18.88 10.32 9.90
CA LEU A 99 18.77 8.99 9.30
C LEU A 99 18.10 7.98 10.25
N THR A 100 18.46 8.02 11.54
CA THR A 100 17.83 7.19 12.57
C THR A 100 16.32 7.43 12.64
N ALA A 101 15.91 8.69 12.73
CA ALA A 101 14.50 9.06 12.82
C ALA A 101 13.73 8.66 11.55
N THR A 102 14.27 8.99 10.38
CA THR A 102 13.64 8.70 9.08
C THR A 102 13.46 7.20 8.85
N LEU A 103 14.50 6.39 9.10
CA LEU A 103 14.40 4.92 8.98
C LEU A 103 13.34 4.36 9.92
N ARG A 104 13.27 4.86 11.16
CA ARG A 104 12.27 4.43 12.14
C ARG A 104 10.85 4.78 11.70
N ILE A 105 10.64 5.99 11.17
CA ILE A 105 9.33 6.43 10.67
C ILE A 105 8.87 5.56 9.49
N LEU A 106 9.73 5.33 8.51
CA LEU A 106 9.41 4.50 7.34
C LEU A 106 9.12 3.05 7.74
N ALA A 107 9.91 2.50 8.67
CA ALA A 107 9.70 1.15 9.19
C ALA A 107 8.36 1.02 9.91
N LYS A 108 8.04 1.96 10.81
CA LYS A 108 6.74 1.98 11.52
C LYS A 108 5.57 2.14 10.55
N ARG A 109 5.70 2.99 9.53
CA ARG A 109 4.70 3.12 8.46
C ARG A 109 4.49 1.81 7.73
N TRP A 110 5.56 1.10 7.38
CA TRP A 110 5.46 -0.21 6.73
C TRP A 110 4.72 -1.23 7.61
N LEU A 111 5.01 -1.27 8.92
CA LEU A 111 4.35 -2.16 9.87
C LEU A 111 2.86 -1.84 10.00
N ALA A 112 2.50 -0.56 10.11
CA ALA A 112 1.10 -0.13 10.16
C ALA A 112 0.34 -0.54 8.90
N LEU A 113 0.91 -0.31 7.71
CA LEU A 113 0.31 -0.73 6.44
C LEU A 113 0.23 -2.26 6.28
N ALA A 114 1.12 -3.00 6.96
CA ALA A 114 1.05 -4.47 7.00
C ALA A 114 -0.09 -4.98 7.89
N GLU A 115 -0.42 -4.26 8.96
CA GLU A 115 -1.62 -4.51 9.78
C GLU A 115 -2.89 -4.14 9.00
N GLU A 116 -2.95 -2.94 8.43
CA GLU A 116 -4.09 -2.48 7.62
C GLU A 116 -4.43 -3.46 6.50
N LEU A 117 -3.41 -4.03 5.82
CA LEU A 117 -3.65 -5.06 4.82
C LEU A 117 -4.27 -6.35 5.38
N ARG A 118 -3.86 -6.79 6.57
CA ARG A 118 -4.46 -7.98 7.21
C ARG A 118 -5.91 -7.75 7.59
N GLU A 119 -6.23 -6.56 8.08
CA GLU A 119 -7.62 -6.17 8.37
C GLU A 119 -8.46 -6.15 7.09
N LEU A 120 -7.96 -5.51 6.02
CA LEU A 120 -8.66 -5.43 4.73
C LEU A 120 -8.78 -6.79 4.03
N ASP A 121 -7.77 -7.66 4.13
CA ASP A 121 -7.84 -9.03 3.61
C ASP A 121 -8.93 -9.82 4.36
N SER A 122 -8.99 -9.71 5.69
CA SER A 122 -10.04 -10.35 6.51
C SER A 122 -11.44 -9.87 6.13
N MET A 123 -11.60 -8.60 5.75
CA MET A 123 -12.89 -8.06 5.26
C MET A 123 -13.31 -8.58 3.88
N LEU A 124 -12.38 -9.10 3.07
CA LEU A 124 -12.66 -9.67 1.75
C LEU A 124 -12.91 -11.18 1.78
N GLU A 125 -12.42 -11.86 2.82
CA GLU A 125 -12.60 -13.31 3.03
C GLU A 125 -13.92 -13.65 3.73
N ASN A 126 -14.61 -12.65 4.31
CA ASN A 126 -15.93 -12.75 4.92
C ASN A 126 -17.05 -12.33 3.94
#